data_AF-A0A5E7B9Z2-F1
#
_entry.id   AF-A0A5E7B9Z2-F1
#
_cell.length_a   1.000
_cell.length_b   1.000
_cell.length_c   1.000
_cell.angle_alpha   90.00
_cell.angle_beta   90.00
_cell.angle_gamma   90.00
#
_symmetry.space_group_name_H-M   'P 1'
#
loop_
_entity.id
_entity.type
_entity.pdbx_description
1 polymer ?
#
loop_
_entity_poly.entity_id
_entity_poly.type
_entity_poly.pdbx_seq_one_letter_code
_entity_poly.pdbx_strand_id
1 'polypeptide(L)'
;MYMSTPFNIGASLAITAPLGQYDTGRLVNLGNNRWSFKPELGVSKRLGQVTLELSGAGTFYTDNDELLGDHVLSQNPIYQVQAHFIYAFGNGVWASLDTTWFAGGSSSRQTFIAT
;
A
#
# COMPACT_ATOMS: atom_id res chain seq x y z
N MET A 1 -40.88 4.59 -2.44
CA MET A 1 -40.16 3.86 -1.37
C MET A 1 -38.68 4.05 -1.64
N TYR A 2 -37.96 4.86 -0.86
CA TYR A 2 -36.53 5.12 -1.09
C TYR A 2 -35.76 3.92 -0.56
N MET A 3 -35.21 3.10 -1.46
CA MET A 3 -34.41 1.94 -1.06
C MET A 3 -33.10 2.46 -0.47
N SER A 4 -32.85 2.20 0.81
CA SER A 4 -31.56 2.52 1.44
C SER A 4 -30.46 1.76 0.70
N THR A 5 -29.55 2.49 0.07
CA THR A 5 -28.39 1.91 -0.61
C THR A 5 -27.46 1.25 0.42
N PRO A 6 -26.86 0.10 0.07
CA PRO A 6 -26.01 -0.64 1.00
C PRO A 6 -24.74 0.14 1.35
N PHE A 7 -24.37 0.07 2.63
CA PHE A 7 -23.06 0.47 3.14
C PHE A 7 -22.19 -0.79 3.23
N ASN A 8 -21.01 -0.75 2.61
CA ASN A 8 -20.08 -1.86 2.54
C ASN A 8 -18.86 -1.59 3.42
N ILE A 9 -18.36 -2.64 4.06
CA ILE A 9 -17.06 -2.66 4.75
C ILE A 9 -16.25 -3.80 4.12
N GLY A 10 -14.97 -3.55 3.87
CA GLY A 10 -14.04 -4.52 3.32
C GLY A 10 -12.74 -4.56 4.10
N ALA A 11 -12.06 -5.70 4.03
CA ALA A 11 -10.74 -5.92 4.58
C ALA A 11 -9.91 -6.74 3.59
N SER A 12 -8.61 -6.49 3.53
CA SER A 12 -7.67 -7.30 2.75
C SER A 12 -6.30 -7.37 3.39
N LEU A 13 -5.50 -8.35 2.97
CA LEU A 13 -4.10 -8.49 3.33
C LEU A 13 -3.31 -8.86 2.07
N ALA A 14 -2.38 -8.01 1.67
CA ALA A 14 -1.40 -8.35 0.65
C ALA A 14 -0.07 -8.76 1.32
N ILE A 15 0.55 -9.82 0.80
CA ILE A 15 1.85 -10.31 1.26
C ILE A 15 2.78 -10.36 0.05
N THR A 16 3.96 -9.78 0.18
CA THR A 16 5.00 -9.84 -0.86
C THR A 16 6.20 -10.61 -0.33
N ALA A 17 6.53 -11.71 -1.01
CA ALA A 17 7.72 -12.51 -0.72
C ALA A 17 8.96 -11.96 -1.47
N PRO A 18 10.19 -12.14 -0.93
CA PRO A 18 11.42 -11.64 -1.53
C PRO A 18 11.92 -12.53 -2.68
N LEU A 19 11.06 -12.81 -3.66
CA LEU A 19 11.37 -13.72 -4.77
C LEU A 19 11.79 -12.99 -6.06
N GLY A 20 11.77 -11.66 -6.05
CA GLY A 20 12.23 -10.84 -7.18
C GLY A 20 13.75 -10.84 -7.30
N GLN A 21 14.26 -10.66 -8.52
CA GLN A 21 15.70 -10.59 -8.77
C GLN A 21 16.36 -9.48 -7.95
N TYR A 22 17.39 -9.86 -7.20
CA TYR A 22 18.18 -8.97 -6.37
C TYR A 22 19.67 -9.34 -6.51
N ASP A 23 20.50 -8.33 -6.79
CA ASP A 23 21.95 -8.41 -6.88
C ASP A 23 22.53 -7.51 -5.78
N THR A 24 23.22 -8.11 -4.83
CA THR A 24 23.84 -7.42 -3.69
C THR A 24 24.94 -6.46 -4.12
N GLY A 25 25.54 -6.61 -5.31
CA GLY A 25 26.51 -5.67 -5.86
C GLY A 25 25.89 -4.42 -6.49
N ARG A 26 24.55 -4.32 -6.54
CA ARG A 26 23.83 -3.23 -7.21
C ARG A 26 23.01 -2.41 -6.24
N LEU A 27 23.04 -1.10 -6.43
CA LEU A 27 22.19 -0.17 -5.68
C LEU A 27 20.73 -0.22 -6.14
N VAL A 28 20.50 -0.45 -7.44
CA VAL A 28 19.16 -0.52 -8.04
C VAL A 28 18.85 -1.97 -8.40
N ASN A 29 17.74 -2.47 -7.87
CA ASN A 29 17.27 -3.84 -8.05
C ASN A 29 15.80 -3.88 -8.43
N LEU A 30 15.36 -5.00 -9.01
CA LEU A 30 13.95 -5.24 -9.34
C LEU A 30 13.17 -5.71 -8.11
N GLY A 31 13.79 -6.59 -7.31
CA GLY A 31 13.32 -6.96 -5.98
C GLY A 31 13.98 -6.12 -4.89
N ASN A 32 13.40 -6.15 -3.70
CA ASN A 32 13.91 -5.40 -2.54
C ASN A 32 14.51 -6.31 -1.45
N ASN A 33 14.64 -7.62 -1.73
CA ASN A 33 15.17 -8.65 -0.83
C ASN A 33 14.60 -8.61 0.61
N ARG A 34 13.29 -8.40 0.72
CA ARG A 34 12.59 -8.39 2.00
C ARG A 34 11.13 -8.73 1.83
N TRP A 35 10.51 -9.17 2.91
CA TRP A 35 9.07 -9.38 2.96
C TRP A 35 8.34 -8.05 3.12
N SER A 36 7.10 -7.99 2.64
CA SER A 36 6.16 -6.95 3.04
C SER A 36 4.77 -7.49 3.32
N PHE A 37 4.08 -6.83 4.26
CA PHE A 37 2.72 -7.16 4.68
C PHE A 37 1.90 -5.88 4.65
N LYS A 38 0.78 -5.89 3.91
CA LYS A 38 -0.10 -4.73 3.77
C LYS A 38 -1.55 -5.10 4.13
N PRO A 39 -1.91 -5.09 5.42
CA PRO A 39 -3.32 -5.07 5.82
C PRO A 39 -3.98 -3.76 5.38
N GLU A 40 -5.23 -3.86 4.94
CA GLU A 40 -6.05 -2.72 4.51
C GLU A 40 -7.50 -2.91 4.95
N LEU A 41 -8.13 -1.83 5.39
CA LEU A 41 -9.55 -1.75 5.70
C LEU A 41 -10.19 -0.63 4.87
N GLY A 42 -11.41 -0.85 4.40
CA GLY A 42 -12.12 0.11 3.58
C GLY A 42 -13.62 0.12 3.82
N VAL A 43 -14.25 1.24 3.47
CA VAL A 43 -15.70 1.42 3.51
C VAL A 43 -16.17 2.05 2.21
N SER A 44 -17.38 1.70 1.76
CA SER A 44 -18.00 2.26 0.55
C SER A 44 -19.49 2.50 0.78
N LYS A 45 -19.97 3.65 0.32
CA LYS A 45 -21.40 4.02 0.42
C LYS A 45 -21.87 4.67 -0.87
N ARG A 46 -22.95 4.12 -1.42
CA ARG A 46 -23.66 4.74 -2.56
C ARG A 46 -24.72 5.71 -2.06
N LEU A 47 -24.81 6.87 -2.69
CA LEU A 47 -25.74 7.96 -2.43
C LEU A 47 -26.35 8.39 -3.79
N GLY A 48 -27.32 7.62 -4.28
CA GLY A 48 -27.89 7.81 -5.61
C GLY A 48 -26.87 7.52 -6.72
N GLN A 49 -26.47 8.55 -7.47
CA GLN A 49 -25.46 8.47 -8.54
C GLN A 49 -24.03 8.55 -8.02
N VAL A 50 -23.82 9.02 -6.79
CA VAL A 50 -22.49 9.15 -6.19
C VAL A 50 -22.16 7.89 -5.39
N THR A 51 -20.93 7.41 -5.50
CA THR A 51 -20.35 6.44 -4.56
C THR A 51 -19.13 7.08 -3.91
N LEU A 52 -19.06 7.00 -2.58
CA LEU A 52 -17.92 7.46 -1.80
C LEU A 52 -17.22 6.24 -1.21
N GLU A 53 -15.90 6.18 -1.37
CA GLU A 53 -15.07 5.13 -0.78
C GLU A 53 -13.90 5.73 -0.02
N LEU A 54 -13.54 5.10 1.10
CA LEU A 54 -12.41 5.47 1.93
C LEU A 54 -11.71 4.20 2.39
N SER A 55 -10.39 4.11 2.20
CA SER A 55 -9.59 3.00 2.72
C SER A 55 -8.31 3.47 3.41
N GLY A 56 -7.85 2.66 4.35
CA GLY A 56 -6.61 2.87 5.09
C GLY A 56 -5.79 1.58 5.12
N ALA A 57 -4.51 1.70 4.82
CA ALA A 57 -3.57 0.58 4.80
C ALA A 57 -2.25 0.93 5.50
N GLY A 58 -1.53 -0.08 5.98
CA GLY A 58 -0.16 0.04 6.45
C GLY A 58 0.70 -1.03 5.80
N THR A 59 1.82 -0.65 5.18
CA THR A 59 2.79 -1.60 4.62
C THR A 59 3.97 -1.73 5.57
N PHE A 60 4.14 -2.91 6.13
CA PHE A 60 5.22 -3.28 7.05
C PHE A 60 6.27 -4.09 6.30
N TYR A 61 7.53 -3.85 6.60
CA TYR A 61 8.66 -4.49 5.95
C TYR A 61 9.49 -5.27 6.97
N THR A 62 10.07 -6.40 6.55
CA THR A 62 11.24 -6.93 7.25
C THR A 62 12.47 -6.14 6.81
N ASP A 63 13.56 -6.27 7.56
CA ASP A 63 14.85 -5.74 7.14
C ASP A 63 15.39 -6.50 5.91
N ASN A 64 16.28 -5.85 5.16
CA ASN A 64 17.12 -6.48 4.14
C ASN A 64 18.56 -6.46 4.65
N ASP A 65 19.09 -7.62 5.01
CA ASP A 65 20.39 -7.79 5.66
C ASP A 65 21.57 -7.83 4.67
N GLU A 66 21.30 -7.71 3.38
CA GLU A 66 22.29 -7.85 2.30
C GLU A 66 22.32 -6.61 1.39
N LEU A 67 21.99 -5.43 1.93
CA LEU A 67 22.14 -4.19 1.17
C LEU A 67 23.62 -3.97 0.86
N LEU A 68 23.95 -3.88 -0.43
CA LEU A 68 25.33 -3.72 -0.88
C LEU A 68 26.29 -4.82 -0.37
N GLY A 69 25.74 -5.98 0.00
CA GLY A 69 26.48 -7.17 0.46
C GLY A 69 26.71 -7.27 1.97
N ASP A 70 26.80 -6.15 2.68
CA ASP A 70 27.21 -6.12 4.10
C ASP A 70 26.46 -5.08 4.97
N HIS A 71 25.45 -4.40 4.43
CA HIS A 71 24.64 -3.45 5.18
C HIS A 71 23.22 -3.97 5.45
N VAL A 72 22.67 -3.55 6.58
CA VAL A 72 21.25 -3.75 6.88
C VAL A 72 20.46 -2.51 6.44
N LEU A 73 19.42 -2.74 5.65
CA LEU A 73 18.42 -1.73 5.27
C LEU A 73 17.12 -1.97 6.04
N SER A 74 16.84 -1.09 7.00
CA SER A 74 15.56 -1.04 7.68
C SER A 74 14.69 0.08 7.13
N GLN A 75 13.37 -0.12 7.15
CA GLN A 75 12.42 0.89 6.70
C GLN A 75 11.20 0.92 7.60
N ASN A 76 10.88 2.13 8.08
CA ASN A 76 9.66 2.38 8.82
C ASN A 76 8.43 2.06 7.95
N PRO A 77 7.32 1.60 8.53
CA PRO A 77 6.11 1.33 7.79
C PRO A 77 5.65 2.52 6.94
N ILE A 78 5.01 2.22 5.81
CA ILE A 78 4.31 3.22 4.99
C ILE A 78 2.83 3.13 5.31
N TYR A 79 2.24 4.22 5.77
CA TYR A 79 0.79 4.36 5.92
C TYR A 79 0.20 5.00 4.68
N GLN A 80 -0.97 4.51 4.28
CA GLN A 80 -1.69 4.95 3.08
C GLN A 80 -3.15 5.21 3.43
N VAL A 81 -3.69 6.33 2.95
CA VAL A 81 -5.13 6.61 2.96
C VAL A 81 -5.57 6.89 1.54
N GLN A 82 -6.63 6.24 1.08
CA GLN A 82 -7.24 6.47 -0.23
C GLN A 82 -8.68 6.93 -0.06
N ALA A 83 -9.08 7.89 -0.88
CA ALA A 83 -10.49 8.24 -1.03
C ALA A 83 -10.88 8.32 -2.51
N HIS A 84 -12.06 7.80 -2.81
CA HIS A 84 -12.61 7.73 -4.16
C HIS A 84 -13.98 8.40 -4.17
N PHE A 85 -14.14 9.40 -5.02
CA PHE A 85 -15.44 10.00 -5.34
C PHE A 85 -15.83 9.53 -6.74
N ILE A 86 -16.89 8.75 -6.86
CA ILE A 86 -17.32 8.15 -8.13
C ILE A 86 -18.71 8.66 -8.47
N TYR A 87 -18.91 9.15 -9.69
CA TYR A 87 -20.20 9.55 -10.21
C TYR A 87 -20.61 8.65 -11.38
N ALA A 88 -21.74 7.95 -11.22
CA ALA A 88 -22.33 7.12 -12.25
C ALA A 88 -23.31 7.93 -13.10
N PHE A 89 -23.02 8.02 -14.39
CA PHE A 89 -23.94 8.53 -15.41
C PHE A 89 -24.95 7.44 -15.81
N GLY A 90 -25.75 7.71 -16.85
CA GLY A 90 -26.58 6.69 -17.49
C GLY A 90 -25.76 5.68 -18.32
N ASN A 91 -26.41 4.58 -18.71
CA ASN A 91 -25.87 3.59 -19.65
C ASN A 91 -24.53 2.94 -19.22
N GLY A 92 -24.25 2.89 -17.91
CA GLY A 92 -23.05 2.23 -17.36
C GLY A 92 -21.77 3.06 -17.40
N VAL A 93 -21.82 4.31 -17.87
CA VAL A 93 -20.67 5.22 -17.88
C VAL A 93 -20.48 5.81 -16.48
N TRP A 94 -19.24 5.98 -16.05
CA TRP A 94 -18.88 6.59 -14.77
C TRP A 94 -17.58 7.40 -14.88
N ALA A 95 -17.38 8.31 -13.94
CA ALA A 95 -16.11 9.02 -13.75
C ALA A 95 -15.76 9.08 -12.26
N SER A 96 -14.47 9.14 -11.94
CA SER A 96 -13.97 9.24 -10.56
C SER A 96 -13.00 10.40 -10.37
N LEU A 97 -12.93 10.87 -9.14
CA LEU A 97 -11.83 11.66 -8.61
C LEU A 97 -11.22 10.89 -7.44
N ASP A 98 -9.94 10.60 -7.55
CA ASP A 98 -9.22 9.72 -6.65
C ASP A 98 -8.08 10.48 -5.97
N THR A 99 -7.94 10.28 -4.66
CA THR A 99 -6.82 10.82 -3.90
C THR A 99 -6.16 9.72 -3.09
N THR A 100 -4.83 9.80 -2.99
CA THR A 100 -4.03 8.90 -2.17
C THR A 100 -3.00 9.72 -1.42
N TRP A 101 -2.96 9.53 -0.12
CA TRP A 101 -1.98 10.15 0.76
C TRP A 101 -1.10 9.10 1.42
N PHE A 102 0.19 9.39 1.52
CA PHE A 102 1.19 8.52 2.11
C PHE A 102 1.94 9.21 3.24
N ALA A 103 2.32 8.46 4.26
CA ALA A 103 3.23 8.91 5.32
C ALA A 103 4.13 7.79 5.82
N GLY A 104 5.22 8.17 6.49
CA GLY A 104 6.24 7.24 6.98
C GLY A 104 7.24 6.86 5.89
N GLY A 105 7.72 5.62 5.91
CA GLY A 105 8.59 5.09 4.87
C GLY A 105 10.04 5.54 4.90
N SER A 106 10.50 6.27 5.93
CA SER A 106 11.92 6.61 6.06
C SER A 106 12.76 5.34 6.21
N SER A 107 13.90 5.32 5.53
CA SER A 107 14.85 4.20 5.58
C SER A 107 16.10 4.59 6.35
N SER A 108 16.63 3.66 7.13
CA SER A 108 17.92 3.77 7.80
C SER A 108 18.85 2.67 7.30
N ARG A 109 20.15 2.97 7.29
CA ARG A 109 21.20 2.02 6.94
C ARG A 109 22.12 1.87 8.14
N GLN A 110 22.47 0.63 8.47
CA GLN A 110 23.48 0.35 9.48
C GLN A 110 24.58 -0.51 8.85
N THR A 111 25.83 -0.11 9.09
CA THR A 111 27.03 -0.87 8.69
C THR A 111 27.47 -1.73 9.86
N PHE A 112 27.79 -3.01 9.64
CA PHE A 112 28.52 -3.79 10.64
C PHE A 112 29.98 -3.30 10.70
N ILE A 113 30.38 -2.69 11.80
CA ILE A 113 31.80 -2.44 12.09
C ILE A 113 32.31 -3.69 12.80
N ALA A 114 33.06 -4.55 12.11
CA ALA A 114 33.78 -5.62 12.77
C ALA A 114 34.94 -5.01 13.58
N THR A 115 34.87 -5.11 14.91
CA THR A 115 36.01 -4.94 15.84
C THR A 115 36.94 -6.13 15.81
#